data_AF-A0A7X7SJ66-F1
#
_entry.id   AF-A0A7X7SJ66-F1
#
_cell.length_a   1.000
_cell.length_b   1.000
_cell.length_c   1.000
_cell.angle_alpha   90.00
_cell.angle_beta   90.00
_cell.angle_gamma   90.00
#
_symmetry.space_group_name_H-M   'P 1'
#
loop_
_entity.id
_entity.type
_entity.pdbx_description
1 polymer ?
#
loop_
_entity_poly.entity_id
_entity_poly.type
_entity_poly.pdbx_seq_one_letter_code
_entity_poly.pdbx_strand_id
1 'polypeptide(L)' 'CGIIVNVTPLEPEWCGHLTLEISNTTPLPAKIYSGEGLAQLLFFQGDEVPEVTYAMRQGKYQDQRGVTLPKP' A
#
# COMPACT_ATOMS: atom_id res chain seq x y z
N CYS A 1 -3.36 0.12 21.14
CA CYS A 1 -3.93 0.69 19.90
C CYS A 1 -4.17 -0.50 18.97
N GLY A 2 -5.38 -1.08 18.95
CA GLY A 2 -5.67 -2.25 18.09
C GLY A 2 -5.98 -1.82 16.66
N ILE A 3 -5.16 -0.92 16.10
CA ILE A 3 -5.28 -0.48 14.72
C ILE A 3 -4.28 -1.29 13.89
N ILE A 4 -4.79 -1.99 12.90
CA ILE A 4 -4.01 -2.79 11.96
C ILE A 4 -4.11 -2.11 10.61
N VAL A 5 -2.97 -1.99 9.93
CA VAL A 5 -2.89 -1.47 8.57
C VAL A 5 -2.44 -2.62 7.68
N ASN A 6 -3.31 -3.02 6.76
CA ASN A 6 -3.01 -4.02 5.75
C ASN A 6 -2.66 -3.33 4.43
N VAL A 7 -1.65 -3.87 3.76
CA VAL A 7 -1.19 -3.38 2.46
C VAL A 7 -0.56 -4.53 1.68
N THR A 8 -0.77 -4.54 0.36
CA THR A 8 -0.06 -5.47 -0.53
C THR A 8 1.39 -5.01 -0.70
N PRO A 9 2.38 -5.92 -0.67
CA PRO A 9 3.77 -5.56 -0.98
C PRO A 9 3.89 -4.79 -2.30
N LEU A 10 4.75 -3.78 -2.31
CA LEU A 10 5.02 -2.97 -3.49
C LEU A 10 6.07 -3.65 -4.36
N GLU A 11 5.69 -3.94 -5.60
CA GLU A 11 6.58 -4.56 -6.58
C GLU A 11 7.47 -3.50 -7.26
N PRO A 12 8.62 -3.90 -7.84
CA PRO A 12 9.52 -2.97 -8.53
C PRO A 12 8.79 -2.14 -9.60
N GLU A 13 9.15 -0.86 -9.64
CA GLU A 13 8.58 0.17 -10.53
C GLU A 13 7.07 0.45 -10.34
N TRP A 14 6.45 -0.04 -9.27
CA TRP A 14 5.12 0.44 -8.88
C TRP A 14 5.16 1.93 -8.53
N CYS A 15 4.18 2.69 -9.03
CA CYS A 15 4.02 4.12 -8.75
C CYS A 15 2.55 4.44 -8.47
N GLY A 16 2.28 5.31 -7.48
CA GLY A 16 0.93 5.77 -7.19
C GLY A 16 0.72 6.19 -5.72
N HIS A 17 -0.53 6.50 -5.37
CA HIS A 17 -0.96 6.63 -3.97
C HIS A 17 -1.17 5.25 -3.37
N LEU A 18 -0.67 4.99 -2.17
CA LEU A 18 -0.85 3.70 -1.51
C LEU A 18 -2.26 3.59 -0.91
N THR A 19 -3.04 2.60 -1.35
CA THR A 19 -4.31 2.27 -0.69
C THR A 19 -4.01 1.46 0.57
N LEU A 20 -4.45 1.96 1.72
CA LEU A 20 -4.34 1.28 3.01
C LEU A 20 -5.70 0.76 3.46
N GLU A 21 -5.74 -0.49 3.92
CA GLU A 21 -6.90 -1.04 4.61
C GLU A 21 -6.66 -0.94 6.12
N ILE A 22 -7.57 -0.26 6.83
CA ILE A 22 -7.44 0.00 8.26
C ILE A 22 -8.50 -0.80 9.01
N SER A 23 -8.05 -1.62 9.96
CA SER A 23 -8.91 -2.46 10.80
C SER A 23 -8.77 -2.06 12.28
N ASN A 24 -9.89 -1.78 12.96
CA ASN A 24 -9.92 -1.59 14.42
C ASN A 24 -10.37 -2.89 15.09
N THR A 25 -9.45 -3.54 15.80
CA THR A 25 -9.66 -4.80 16.51
C THR A 25 -10.04 -4.61 17.98
N THR A 26 -10.34 -3.37 18.39
CA THR A 26 -10.82 -3.06 19.74
C THR A 26 -12.30 -2.66 19.72
N PRO A 27 -13.04 -2.83 20.82
CA PRO A 27 -14.44 -2.38 20.92
C PRO A 27 -14.58 -0.86 21.07
N LEU A 28 -13.47 -0.14 21.28
CA LEU A 28 -13.47 1.31 21.47
C LEU A 28 -13.26 2.02 20.13
N PRO A 29 -13.96 3.14 19.86
CA PRO A 29 -13.74 3.92 18.66
C PRO A 29 -12.33 4.53 18.66
N ALA A 30 -11.68 4.54 17.49
CA ALA A 30 -10.41 5.19 17.27
C ALA A 30 -10.56 6.38 16.32
N LYS A 31 -9.82 7.46 16.59
CA LYS A 31 -9.71 8.61 15.68
C LYS A 31 -8.36 8.53 14.99
N ILE A 32 -8.35 8.78 13.69
CA ILE A 32 -7.14 8.80 12.85
C ILE A 32 -7.12 10.16 12.18
N TYR A 33 -6.05 10.93 12.37
CA TYR A 33 -5.93 12.26 11.80
C TYR A 33 -4.95 12.27 10.62
N SER A 34 -5.20 13.17 9.68
CA SER A 34 -4.29 13.38 8.54
C SER A 34 -2.95 13.92 9.04
N GLY A 35 -1.86 13.44 8.43
CA GLY A 35 -0.49 13.86 8.76
C GLY A 35 0.15 13.13 9.95
N GLU A 36 -0.62 12.34 10.70
CA GLU A 36 -0.05 11.43 11.70
C GLU A 36 0.64 10.24 10.99
N GLY A 37 1.77 9.80 11.53
CA GLY A 37 2.40 8.57 11.07
C GLY A 37 1.50 7.36 11.35
N LEU A 38 1.12 6.62 10.31
CA LEU A 38 0.20 5.48 10.41
C LEU A 38 0.86 4.13 10.07
N ALA A 39 1.81 4.12 9.15
CA ALA A 39 2.55 2.93 8.73
C ALA A 39 3.97 3.33 8.27
N GLN A 40 4.86 2.34 8.19
CA GLN A 40 6.21 2.50 7.68
C GLN A 40 6.42 1.57 6.49
N LEU A 41 6.97 2.11 5.40
CA LEU A 41 7.46 1.32 4.29
C LEU A 41 8.93 0.96 4.52
N LEU A 42 9.26 -0.29 4.25
CA LEU A 42 10.62 -0.80 4.23
C LEU A 42 10.98 -1.14 2.79
N PHE A 43 12.11 -0.61 2.33
CA PHE A 43 12.63 -0.89 0.99
C PHE A 43 13.71 -1.95 1.11
N PHE A 44 13.53 -3.03 0.36
CA PHE A 44 14.49 -4.12 0.27
C PHE A 44 15.10 -4.11 -1.13
N GLN A 45 16.42 -4.23 -1.19
CA GLN A 45 17.13 -4.41 -2.45
C GLN A 45 17.05 -5.89 -2.86
N GLY A 46 16.66 -6.15 -4.10
CA GLY A 46 16.74 -7.49 -4.70
C GLY A 46 18.16 -7.85 -5.11
N ASP A 47 18.44 -9.15 -5.22
CA ASP A 47 19.76 -9.67 -5.61
C ASP A 47 20.07 -9.44 -7.10
N GLU A 48 19.03 -9.33 -7.94
CA GLU A 48 19.14 -9.13 -9.38
C GLU A 48 18.09 -8.14 -9.90
N VAL A 49 18.30 -7.67 -11.13
CA VAL A 49 17.35 -6.79 -11.82
C VAL A 49 16.13 -7.62 -12.23
N PRO A 50 14.89 -7.21 -11.91
CA PRO A 50 13.70 -7.95 -12.28
C PRO A 50 13.54 -8.02 -13.81
N GLU A 51 13.31 -9.22 -14.35
CA GLU A 51 13.02 -9.42 -15.79
C GLU A 51 11.73 -8.72 -16.22
N VAL A 52 10.74 -8.67 -15.32
CA VAL A 52 9.42 -8.07 -15.55
C VAL A 52 9.00 -7.28 -14.31
N THR A 53 8.76 -6.00 -14.48
CA THR A 53 8.33 -5.10 -13.40
C THR A 53 6.82 -4.93 -13.33
N TYR A 54 6.33 -4.23 -12.31
CA TYR A 54 4.91 -3.87 -12.22
C TYR A 54 4.48 -2.95 -13.36
N ALA A 55 5.33 -1.97 -13.70
CA ALA A 55 5.11 -1.04 -14.79
C ALA A 55 5.08 -1.76 -16.15
N MET A 56 6.02 -2.69 -16.41
CA MET A 56 6.07 -3.47 -17.65
C MET A 56 4.80 -4.31 -17.88
N ARG A 57 4.22 -4.88 -16.80
CA ARG A 57 2.96 -5.63 -16.87
C ARG A 57 1.72 -4.76 -17.05
N GLN A 58 1.87 -3.44 -17.09
CA GLN A 58 0.75 -2.50 -17.06
C GLN A 58 -0.18 -2.81 -15.88
N GLY A 59 0.41 -3.00 -14.70
CA GLY A 59 -0.31 -3.47 -13.53
C GLY A 59 -1.55 -2.64 -13.21
N LYS A 60 -2.61 -3.31 -12.76
CA LYS A 60 -3.97 -2.76 -12.60
C LYS A 60 -4.04 -1.45 -11.80
N TYR A 61 -3.10 -1.27 -10.89
CA TYR A 61 -3.04 -0.16 -9.93
C TYR A 61 -1.84 0.77 -10.15
N GLN A 62 -1.23 0.74 -11.34
CA GLN A 62 -0.18 1.69 -11.70
C GLN A 62 -0.77 3.10 -11.83
N ASP A 63 -0.02 4.09 -11.35
CA ASP A 63 -0.36 5.52 -11.33
C ASP A 63 -1.69 5.84 -10.64
N GLN A 64 -2.13 4.97 -9.72
CA GLN A 64 -3.39 5.16 -9.04
C GLN A 64 -3.41 6.42 -8.17
N ARG A 65 -4.59 7.05 -8.08
CA ARG A 65 -4.81 8.30 -7.34
C ARG A 65 -5.96 8.13 -6.36
N GLY A 66 -5.77 8.65 -5.14
CA GLY A 66 -6.75 8.50 -4.07
C GLY A 66 -7.03 7.03 -3.71
N VAL A 67 -8.22 6.76 -3.20
CA VAL A 67 -8.67 5.40 -2.86
C VAL A 67 -9.24 4.75 -4.11
N THR A 68 -8.45 3.85 -4.72
CA THR A 68 -8.88 3.11 -5.92
C THR A 68 -9.63 1.84 -5.52
N LEU A 69 -10.83 1.64 -6.10
CA LEU A 69 -11.64 0.45 -5.86
C LEU A 69 -11.01 -0.80 -6.52
N PRO A 70 -11.30 -2.01 -6.01
CA PRO A 70 -10.82 -3.25 -6.60
C PRO A 70 -11.20 -3.37 -8.08
N LYS A 71 -10.23 -3.73 -8.91
CA LYS A 71 -10.43 -4.01 -10.34
C LYS A 71 -10.43 -5.52 -10.59
N PRO A 72 -11.36 -6.06 -11.41
CA PRO A 72 -11.41 -7.47 -11.76
C PRO A 72 -10.14 -7.92 -12.48
#